data_AF-A0A2G6D3I9-F1
#
_entry.id   AF-A0A2G6D3I9-F1
#
_cell.length_a   1.000
_cell.length_b   1.000
_cell.length_c   1.000
_cell.angle_alpha   90.00
_cell.angle_beta   90.00
_cell.angle_gamma   90.00
#
_symmetry.space_group_name_H-M   'P 1'
#
loop_
_entity.id
_entity.type
_entity.pdbx_description
1 polymer ?
#
loop_
_entity_poly.entity_id
_entity_poly.type
_entity_poly.pdbx_seq_one_letter_code
_entity_poly.pdbx_strand_id
1 'polypeptide(L)'
;MLIKAGYQVVSTDLIDRGFGYGGHDFLKSTTPLAKHIITNPPYGTHGLGDAFVRRALIHARKTGGSVAMLLNLRSLCNPDRTPKFQRCPPTAIYALDELTCWPEGKPVSRQARIAKQQYYWAVWHPGRVERPSFWWLATKKFRDPQ
;
A
#
# COMPACT_ATOMS: atom_id res chain seq x y z
N MET A 1 13.24 10.70 -5.04
CA MET A 1 13.51 9.42 -4.32
C MET A 1 13.74 9.71 -2.84
N LEU A 2 13.17 8.91 -1.92
CA LEU A 2 13.30 9.10 -0.47
C LEU A 2 14.77 9.12 0.02
N ILE A 3 15.63 8.27 -0.55
CA ILE A 3 17.07 8.26 -0.23
C ILE A 3 17.72 9.61 -0.62
N LYS A 4 17.42 10.13 -1.82
CA LYS A 4 17.92 11.44 -2.29
C LYS A 4 17.43 12.59 -1.40
N ALA A 5 16.31 12.43 -0.70
CA ALA A 5 15.78 13.40 0.25
C ALA A 5 16.35 13.23 1.68
N GLY A 6 17.33 12.34 1.88
CA GLY A 6 18.03 12.15 3.16
C GLY A 6 17.34 11.18 4.13
N TYR A 7 16.30 10.46 3.71
CA TYR A 7 15.63 9.48 4.57
C TYR A 7 16.38 8.15 4.58
N GLN A 8 16.42 7.51 5.76
CA GLN A 8 16.82 6.11 5.88
C GLN A 8 15.72 5.21 5.32
N VAL A 9 16.04 4.41 4.31
CA VAL A 9 15.08 3.58 3.59
C VAL A 9 15.53 2.12 3.64
N VAL A 10 14.60 1.25 4.03
CA VAL A 10 14.73 -0.20 3.89
C VAL A 10 13.68 -0.65 2.88
N SER A 11 14.11 -1.38 1.85
CA SER A 11 13.22 -1.99 0.86
C SER A 11 13.45 -3.49 0.88
N THR A 12 12.36 -4.26 0.97
CA THR A 12 12.40 -5.72 1.04
C THR A 12 11.31 -6.32 0.17
N ASP A 13 11.56 -7.50 -0.38
CA ASP A 13 10.58 -8.28 -1.12
C ASP A 13 10.73 -9.77 -0.78
N LEU A 14 9.68 -10.55 -0.99
CA LEU A 14 9.75 -12.00 -0.90
C LEU A 14 10.58 -12.57 -2.05
N ILE A 15 10.43 -12.00 -3.25
CA ILE A 15 11.15 -12.42 -4.46
C ILE A 15 12.18 -11.35 -4.79
N ASP A 16 13.44 -11.76 -4.96
CA ASP A 16 14.49 -10.86 -5.43
C ASP A 16 14.24 -10.45 -6.89
N ARG A 17 14.07 -9.14 -7.10
CA ARG A 17 13.87 -8.53 -8.43
C ARG A 17 14.95 -7.51 -8.77
N GLY A 18 16.09 -7.52 -8.05
CA GLY A 18 17.19 -6.58 -8.26
C GLY A 18 16.98 -5.20 -7.63
N PHE A 19 16.06 -5.06 -6.68
CA PHE A 19 15.88 -3.84 -5.88
C PHE A 19 15.55 -4.16 -4.42
N GLY A 20 16.30 -3.57 -3.48
CA GLY A 20 16.16 -3.86 -2.05
C GLY A 20 16.70 -5.25 -1.69
N TYR A 21 16.25 -5.78 -0.55
CA TYR A 21 16.64 -7.11 -0.05
C TYR A 21 15.56 -8.15 -0.37
N GLY A 22 15.90 -9.19 -1.12
CA GLY A 22 15.01 -10.32 -1.40
C GLY A 22 14.88 -11.32 -0.23
N GLY A 23 13.98 -12.30 -0.38
CA GLY A 23 13.81 -13.41 0.57
C GLY A 23 13.10 -13.04 1.88
N HIS A 24 12.51 -11.85 1.98
CA HIS A 24 11.83 -11.39 3.19
C HIS A 24 10.31 -11.58 3.09
N ASP A 25 9.78 -12.57 3.81
CA ASP A 25 8.33 -12.73 3.98
C ASP A 25 7.79 -11.72 5.00
N PHE A 26 7.30 -10.60 4.49
CA PHE A 26 6.71 -9.54 5.31
C PHE A 26 5.60 -10.07 6.23
N LEU A 27 4.77 -11.01 5.77
CA LEU A 27 3.66 -11.54 6.58
C LEU A 27 4.12 -12.43 7.73
N LYS A 28 5.35 -12.98 7.65
CA LYS A 28 5.98 -13.75 8.74
C LYS A 28 6.94 -12.93 9.59
N SER A 29 7.28 -11.70 9.19
CA SER A 29 8.19 -10.83 9.94
C SER A 29 7.72 -10.55 11.38
N THR A 30 8.60 -10.75 12.37
CA THR A 30 8.31 -10.57 13.80
C THR A 30 8.72 -9.19 14.31
N THR A 31 9.75 -8.60 13.69
CA THR A 31 10.33 -7.31 14.03
C THR A 31 10.09 -6.26 12.93
N PRO A 32 9.82 -5.00 13.29
CA PRO A 32 9.74 -3.92 12.32
C PRO A 32 11.15 -3.56 11.80
N LEU A 33 11.28 -3.38 10.49
CA LEU A 33 12.53 -2.92 9.86
C LEU A 33 12.61 -1.40 9.70
N ALA A 34 11.48 -0.71 9.82
CA ALA A 34 11.38 0.74 9.66
C ALA A 34 10.23 1.30 10.50
N LYS A 35 10.32 2.61 10.79
CA LYS A 35 9.26 3.34 11.48
C LYS A 35 8.00 3.42 10.62
N HIS A 36 8.11 3.93 9.40
CA HIS A 36 6.98 4.09 8.48
C HIS A 36 6.99 3.01 7.39
N ILE A 37 5.81 2.55 7.00
CA ILE A 37 5.65 1.47 6.01
C ILE A 37 4.85 2.00 4.83
N ILE A 38 5.41 1.91 3.63
CA ILE A 38 4.75 2.23 2.37
C ILE A 38 4.82 0.99 1.50
N THR A 39 3.69 0.49 1.00
CA THR A 39 3.69 -0.73 0.18
C THR A 39 2.56 -0.75 -0.83
N ASN A 40 2.83 -1.38 -1.97
CA ASN A 40 1.84 -1.86 -2.93
C ASN A 40 1.67 -3.36 -2.69
N PRO A 41 0.77 -3.78 -1.77
CA PRO A 41 0.64 -5.17 -1.41
C PRO A 41 0.11 -5.99 -2.60
N PRO A 42 0.45 -7.29 -2.69
CA PRO A 42 -0.06 -8.16 -3.74
C PRO A 42 -1.60 -8.16 -3.76
N TYR A 43 -2.15 -7.97 -4.95
CA TYR A 43 -3.59 -8.03 -5.21
C TYR A 43 -4.01 -9.47 -5.51
N GLY A 44 -4.97 -10.02 -4.77
CA GLY A 44 -5.39 -11.41 -4.96
C GLY A 44 -6.65 -11.79 -4.19
N THR A 45 -7.11 -13.01 -4.42
CA THR A 45 -8.18 -13.66 -3.64
C THR A 45 -7.67 -14.02 -2.23
N HIS A 46 -8.57 -14.32 -1.29
CA HIS A 46 -8.25 -14.76 0.08
C HIS A 46 -7.72 -13.71 1.07
N GLY A 47 -7.96 -12.41 0.83
CA GLY A 47 -7.72 -11.37 1.84
C GLY A 47 -6.24 -11.07 2.12
N LEU A 48 -5.35 -11.37 1.17
CA LEU A 48 -3.91 -11.12 1.30
C LEU A 48 -3.60 -9.64 1.62
N GLY A 49 -4.26 -8.71 0.94
CA GLY A 49 -4.15 -7.28 1.24
C GLY A 49 -4.51 -6.93 2.68
N ASP A 50 -5.51 -7.60 3.27
CA ASP A 50 -5.89 -7.38 4.67
C ASP A 50 -4.84 -7.96 5.64
N ALA A 51 -4.18 -9.06 5.27
CA ALA A 51 -3.06 -9.61 6.03
C ALA A 51 -1.87 -8.65 6.05
N PHE A 52 -1.57 -8.01 4.91
CA PHE A 52 -0.56 -6.96 4.83
C PHE A 52 -0.94 -5.76 5.70
N VAL A 53 -2.16 -5.23 5.59
CA VAL A 53 -2.65 -4.13 6.43
C VAL A 53 -2.48 -4.48 7.91
N ARG A 54 -2.94 -5.66 8.34
CA ARG A 54 -2.82 -6.10 9.73
C ARG A 54 -1.37 -6.14 10.21
N ARG A 55 -0.48 -6.78 9.44
CA ARG A 55 0.94 -6.90 9.80
C ARG A 55 1.63 -5.54 9.86
N ALA A 56 1.37 -4.66 8.89
CA ALA A 56 1.94 -3.31 8.88
C ALA A 56 1.46 -2.48 10.07
N LEU A 57 0.17 -2.55 10.43
CA LEU A 57 -0.36 -1.85 11.60
C LEU A 57 0.22 -2.38 12.92
N ILE A 58 0.50 -3.70 13.02
CA ILE A 58 1.21 -4.25 14.19
C ILE A 58 2.60 -3.63 14.31
N HIS A 59 3.37 -3.62 13.21
CA HIS A 59 4.72 -3.07 13.18
C HIS A 59 4.76 -1.57 13.44
N ALA A 60 3.87 -0.81 12.78
CA ALA A 60 3.79 0.65 12.96
C ALA A 60 3.38 1.04 14.39
N ARG A 61 2.57 0.23 15.10
CA ARG A 61 2.29 0.47 16.52
C ARG A 61 3.54 0.33 17.39
N LYS A 62 4.40 -0.65 17.12
CA LYS A 62 5.65 -0.86 17.88
C LYS A 62 6.64 0.30 17.72
N THR A 63 6.61 0.99 16.58
CA THR A 63 7.57 2.04 16.23
C THR A 63 7.02 3.46 16.36
N GLY A 64 5.73 3.62 16.69
CA GLY A 64 5.06 4.93 16.64
C GLY A 64 5.00 5.51 15.22
N GLY A 65 4.91 4.63 14.22
CA GLY A 65 5.00 4.95 12.80
C GLY A 65 3.67 5.18 12.12
N SER A 66 3.66 5.09 10.79
CA SER A 66 2.46 5.22 9.96
C SER A 66 2.52 4.26 8.79
N VAL A 67 1.36 3.92 8.24
CA VAL A 67 1.23 2.97 7.13
C VAL A 67 0.54 3.65 5.96
N ALA A 68 1.12 3.55 4.76
CA ALA A 68 0.45 3.90 3.51
C ALA A 68 0.39 2.65 2.61
N MET A 69 -0.81 2.26 2.17
CA MET A 69 -0.98 1.13 1.25
C MET A 69 -1.76 1.50 0.01
N LEU A 70 -1.27 1.05 -1.14
CA LEU A 70 -1.94 1.21 -2.42
C LEU A 70 -2.94 0.07 -2.62
N LEU A 71 -4.23 0.37 -2.52
CA LEU A 71 -5.29 -0.63 -2.55
C LEU A 71 -6.22 -0.41 -3.74
N ASN A 72 -6.90 -1.47 -4.19
CA ASN A 72 -7.88 -1.37 -5.28
C ASN A 72 -9.13 -0.62 -4.80
N LEU A 73 -9.59 0.37 -5.54
CA LEU A 73 -10.73 1.23 -5.18
C LEU A 73 -12.01 0.46 -4.87
N ARG A 74 -12.29 -0.63 -5.59
CA ARG A 74 -13.45 -1.51 -5.35
C ARG A 74 -13.45 -2.07 -3.92
N SER A 75 -12.28 -2.21 -3.30
CA SER A 75 -12.16 -2.76 -1.96
C SER A 75 -12.77 -1.86 -0.86
N LEU A 76 -12.99 -0.56 -1.12
CA LEU A 76 -13.69 0.33 -0.18
C LEU A 76 -15.13 -0.12 0.08
N CYS A 77 -15.77 -0.75 -0.90
CA CYS A 77 -17.15 -1.22 -0.83
C CYS A 77 -17.23 -2.76 -0.73
N ASN A 78 -16.16 -3.42 -0.29
CA ASN A 78 -16.16 -4.87 -0.12
C ASN A 78 -16.78 -5.25 1.24
N PRO A 79 -17.83 -6.09 1.28
CA PRO A 79 -18.54 -6.44 2.52
C PRO A 79 -17.65 -7.05 3.60
N ASP A 80 -16.65 -7.86 3.23
CA ASP A 80 -15.74 -8.49 4.20
C ASP A 80 -14.73 -7.49 4.78
N ARG A 81 -14.45 -6.41 4.04
CA ARG A 81 -13.51 -5.36 4.43
C ARG A 81 -14.18 -4.23 5.20
N THR A 82 -15.47 -3.98 4.98
CA THR A 82 -16.23 -2.93 5.67
C THR A 82 -16.08 -2.99 7.19
N PRO A 83 -16.29 -4.14 7.89
CA PRO A 83 -16.11 -4.20 9.34
C PRO A 83 -14.66 -3.93 9.79
N LYS A 84 -13.67 -4.30 8.95
CA LYS A 84 -12.25 -4.09 9.25
C LYS A 84 -11.91 -2.60 9.20
N PHE A 85 -12.43 -1.88 8.20
CA PHE A 85 -12.29 -0.43 8.10
C PHE A 85 -13.10 0.31 9.16
N GLN A 86 -14.28 -0.16 9.56
CA GLN A 86 -15.02 0.44 10.67
C GLN A 86 -14.26 0.31 12.00
N ARG A 87 -13.62 -0.84 12.25
CA ARG A 87 -12.84 -1.08 13.47
C ARG A 87 -11.50 -0.33 13.48
N CYS A 88 -10.85 -0.21 12.34
CA CYS A 88 -9.55 0.47 12.22
C CYS A 88 -9.53 1.28 10.91
N PRO A 89 -10.22 2.43 10.90
CA PRO A 89 -10.32 3.24 9.69
C PRO A 89 -8.95 3.82 9.33
N PRO A 90 -8.65 3.97 8.02
CA PRO A 90 -7.58 4.87 7.62
C PRO A 90 -7.93 6.30 8.09
N THR A 91 -6.91 7.08 8.39
CA THR A 91 -7.05 8.52 8.71
C THR A 91 -7.15 9.37 7.45
N ALA A 92 -6.63 8.88 6.33
CA ALA A 92 -6.76 9.54 5.03
C ALA A 92 -6.88 8.53 3.88
N ILE A 93 -7.65 8.91 2.87
CA ILE A 93 -7.83 8.22 1.60
C ILE A 93 -7.47 9.20 0.48
N TYR A 94 -6.55 8.80 -0.40
CA TYR A 94 -6.21 9.56 -1.61
C TYR A 94 -6.58 8.76 -2.85
N ALA A 95 -7.63 9.18 -3.56
CA ALA A 95 -8.03 8.58 -4.83
C ALA A 95 -7.06 8.99 -5.95
N LEU A 96 -6.70 8.04 -6.82
CA LEU A 96 -5.78 8.26 -7.93
C LEU A 96 -6.54 8.32 -9.26
N ASP A 97 -6.09 9.20 -10.17
CA ASP A 97 -6.66 9.35 -11.51
C ASP A 97 -6.14 8.29 -12.50
N GLU A 98 -4.81 8.21 -12.70
CA GLU A 98 -4.18 7.36 -13.71
C GLU A 98 -2.98 6.56 -13.17
N LEU A 99 -3.27 5.36 -12.67
CA LEU A 99 -2.24 4.39 -12.29
C LEU A 99 -2.55 3.01 -12.86
N THR A 100 -1.61 2.46 -13.63
CA THR A 100 -1.66 1.07 -14.09
C THR A 100 -0.57 0.26 -13.41
N CYS A 101 -0.96 -0.77 -12.66
CA CYS A 101 -0.03 -1.72 -12.04
C CYS A 101 0.13 -2.93 -12.97
N TRP A 102 1.34 -3.12 -13.48
CA TRP A 102 1.67 -4.26 -14.34
C TRP A 102 2.01 -5.50 -13.50
N PRO A 103 1.27 -6.61 -13.64
CA PRO A 103 1.62 -7.87 -12.99
C PRO A 103 3.01 -8.30 -13.41
N GLU A 104 3.88 -8.58 -12.43
CA GLU A 104 5.28 -9.00 -12.69
C GLU A 104 6.07 -8.01 -13.57
N GLY A 105 5.66 -6.74 -13.63
CA GLY A 105 6.27 -5.75 -14.52
C GLY A 105 5.98 -5.97 -16.01
N LYS A 106 5.10 -6.91 -16.38
CA LYS A 106 4.77 -7.23 -17.77
C LYS A 106 3.58 -6.38 -18.24
N PRO A 107 3.74 -5.56 -19.30
CA PRO A 107 2.64 -4.83 -19.89
C PRO A 107 1.52 -5.78 -20.31
N VAL A 108 0.28 -5.38 -20.04
CA VAL A 108 -0.91 -6.07 -20.53
C VAL A 108 -1.69 -5.18 -21.49
N SER A 109 -2.55 -5.78 -22.30
CA SER A 109 -3.48 -5.06 -23.16
C SER A 109 -4.32 -4.06 -22.34
N ARG A 110 -4.58 -2.87 -22.92
CA ARG A 110 -5.46 -1.85 -22.32
C ARG A 110 -6.89 -2.36 -22.09
N GLN A 111 -7.31 -3.37 -22.85
CA GLN A 111 -8.61 -4.01 -22.71
C GLN A 111 -8.66 -4.97 -21.52
N ALA A 112 -7.50 -5.43 -21.02
CA ALA A 112 -7.42 -6.36 -19.90
C ALA A 112 -8.03 -5.77 -18.63
N ARG A 113 -8.75 -6.61 -17.86
CA ARG A 113 -9.39 -6.21 -16.60
C ARG A 113 -8.41 -5.57 -15.61
N ILE A 114 -7.16 -6.03 -15.58
CA ILE A 114 -6.15 -5.52 -14.66
C ILE A 114 -5.69 -4.10 -15.03
N ALA A 115 -5.66 -3.75 -16.32
CA ALA A 115 -5.37 -2.40 -16.77
C ALA A 115 -6.48 -1.39 -16.47
N LYS A 116 -7.70 -1.89 -16.20
CA LYS A 116 -8.88 -1.09 -15.85
C LYS A 116 -9.09 -0.94 -14.33
N GLN A 117 -8.17 -1.47 -13.52
CA GLN A 117 -8.27 -1.29 -12.07
C GLN A 117 -7.97 0.16 -11.69
N GLN A 118 -8.71 0.66 -10.70
CA GLN A 118 -8.47 1.94 -10.07
C GLN A 118 -7.94 1.71 -8.66
N TYR A 119 -7.10 2.63 -8.20
CA TYR A 119 -6.39 2.49 -6.94
C TYR A 119 -6.54 3.75 -6.08
N TYR A 120 -6.28 3.58 -4.79
CA TYR A 120 -6.20 4.67 -3.83
C TYR A 120 -5.09 4.37 -2.82
N TRP A 121 -4.51 5.43 -2.26
CA TRP A 121 -3.70 5.29 -1.05
C TRP A 121 -4.60 5.34 0.17
N ALA A 122 -4.48 4.33 1.02
CA ALA A 122 -5.03 4.32 2.37
C ALA A 122 -3.91 4.59 3.36
N VAL A 123 -4.08 5.61 4.20
CA VAL A 123 -3.09 6.02 5.20
C VAL A 123 -3.65 5.78 6.59
N TRP A 124 -2.85 5.13 7.45
CA TRP A 124 -3.15 4.94 8.86
C TRP A 124 -2.08 5.56 9.73
N HIS A 125 -2.53 6.28 10.75
CA HIS A 125 -1.76 6.61 11.94
C HIS A 125 -2.27 5.74 13.10
N PRO A 126 -1.61 4.62 13.43
CA PRO A 126 -2.09 3.72 14.47
C PRO A 126 -2.36 4.42 15.79
N GLY A 127 -3.50 4.10 16.42
CA GLY A 127 -3.96 4.75 17.65
C GLY A 127 -4.87 5.96 17.41
N ARG A 128 -4.96 6.47 16.18
CA ARG A 128 -5.98 7.46 15.80
C ARG A 128 -7.19 6.76 15.22
N VAL A 129 -8.37 7.08 15.75
CA VAL A 129 -9.67 6.58 15.26
C VAL A 129 -10.55 7.79 15.01
N GLU A 130 -10.50 8.27 13.78
CA GLU A 130 -11.23 9.44 13.31
C GLU A 130 -11.90 9.15 11.97
N ARG A 131 -12.81 10.03 11.54
CA ARG A 131 -13.38 9.90 10.20
C ARG A 131 -12.28 10.16 9.16
N PRO A 132 -12.12 9.29 8.15
CA PRO A 132 -11.11 9.48 7.13
C PRO A 132 -11.33 10.81 6.39
N SER A 133 -10.25 11.57 6.22
CA SER A 133 -10.21 12.59 5.18
C SER A 133 -10.15 11.93 3.80
N PHE A 134 -10.70 12.61 2.79
CA PHE A 134 -10.68 12.15 1.41
C PHE A 134 -10.14 13.24 0.49
N TRP A 135 -9.23 12.89 -0.41
CA TRP A 135 -8.66 13.83 -1.38
C TRP A 135 -8.30 13.15 -2.71
N TRP A 136 -8.12 13.96 -3.76
CA TRP A 136 -7.67 13.49 -5.07
C TRP A 136 -6.18 13.75 -5.26
N LEU A 137 -5.43 12.74 -5.70
CA LEU A 137 -4.02 12.87 -6.02
C LEU A 137 -3.82 12.64 -7.51
N ALA A 138 -3.55 13.73 -8.23
CA ALA A 138 -3.25 13.69 -9.66
C ALA A 138 -1.88 13.06 -9.91
N THR A 139 -1.84 11.92 -10.59
CA THR A 139 -0.62 11.13 -10.84
C THR A 139 0.27 11.75 -11.90
N LYS A 140 -0.29 12.55 -12.83
CA LYS A 140 0.47 13.20 -13.92
C LYS A 140 1.65 14.01 -13.41
N LYS A 141 1.51 14.68 -12.26
CA LYS A 141 2.57 15.50 -11.64
C LYS A 141 3.75 14.68 -11.10
N PHE A 142 3.59 13.36 -10.98
CA PHE A 142 4.56 12.43 -10.40
C PHE A 142 5.09 11.40 -11.39
N ARG A 143 4.66 11.47 -12.66
CA ARG A 143 5.35 10.77 -13.74
C ARG A 143 6.64 11.56 -13.97
N ASP A 144 7.79 10.96 -13.66
CA ASP A 144 9.08 11.57 -13.97
C ASP A 144 9.04 12.04 -15.43
N PRO A 145 9.32 13.32 -15.72
CA PRO A 145 9.81 13.66 -17.05
C PRO A 145 11.18 12.98 -17.16
N GLN A 146 11.21 11.81 -17.80
CA GLN A 146 12.47 11.32 -18.36
C GLN A 146 12.94 12.31 -19.41
#